data_AF-V4AEJ5-F1
#
_entry.id   AF-V4AEJ5-F1
#
_cell.length_a   1.000
_cell.length_b   1.000
_cell.length_c   1.000
_cell.angle_alpha   90.00
_cell.angle_beta   90.00
_cell.angle_gamma   90.00
#
_symmetry.space_group_name_H-M   'P 1'
#
loop_
_entity.id
_entity.type
_entity.pdbx_description
1 polymer ?
#
loop_
_entity_poly.entity_id
_entity_poly.type
_entity_poly.pdbx_seq_one_letter_code
_entity_poly.pdbx_strand_id
1 'polypeptide(L)'
;MDESTIKQPEEASPILESNPNIPKELLASRSISCYCQYCEIIYLDRTIYQLHMGLHNVNNPWQCNACGKVCENRLEFSSHVLHY
;
A
#
# COMPACT_ATOMS: atom_id res chain seq x y z
N MET A 1 37.75 9.43 17.27
CA MET A 1 36.68 8.84 18.09
C MET A 1 35.52 9.82 17.97
N ASP A 2 34.99 9.95 16.76
CA ASP A 2 33.91 9.17 16.13
C ASP A 2 32.54 9.79 16.45
N GLU A 3 31.97 10.48 15.47
CA GLU A 3 30.52 10.64 15.36
C GLU A 3 30.18 10.78 13.87
N SER A 4 30.10 9.62 13.20
CA SER A 4 29.59 9.53 11.85
C SER A 4 28.07 9.63 11.90
N THR A 5 27.54 10.82 11.64
CA THR A 5 26.11 11.04 11.38
C THR A 5 25.72 10.28 10.12
N ILE A 6 25.03 9.14 10.29
CA ILE A 6 24.39 8.40 9.20
C ILE A 6 23.25 9.25 8.65
N LYS A 7 23.45 9.82 7.45
CA LYS A 7 22.39 10.47 6.67
C LYS A 7 21.59 9.38 5.95
N GLN A 8 20.27 9.38 6.18
CA GLN A 8 19.32 8.46 5.56
C GLN A 8 19.24 8.71 4.04
N PRO A 9 18.90 7.70 3.22
CA PRO A 9 18.92 7.80 1.77
C PRO A 9 17.84 8.75 1.24
N GLU A 10 18.26 9.57 0.30
CA GLU A 10 17.44 10.45 -0.52
C GLU A 10 16.37 9.69 -1.30
N GLU A 11 15.10 9.82 -0.89
CA GLU A 11 13.97 9.41 -1.71
C GLU A 11 13.89 10.33 -2.94
N ALA A 12 14.42 9.84 -4.06
CA ALA A 12 14.29 10.49 -5.36
C ALA A 12 12.81 10.54 -5.75
N SER A 13 12.14 11.64 -5.42
CA SER A 13 10.86 12.01 -6.02
C SER A 13 11.11 12.43 -7.47
N PRO A 14 10.41 11.86 -8.48
CA PRO A 14 10.55 12.29 -9.86
C PRO A 14 10.20 13.77 -10.01
N ILE A 15 11.11 14.50 -10.64
CA ILE A 15 11.05 15.94 -10.90
C ILE A 15 9.76 16.27 -11.67
N LEU A 16 8.79 16.92 -11.02
CA LEU A 16 7.70 17.63 -11.67
C LEU A 16 7.77 19.12 -11.32
N GLU A 17 8.90 19.73 -11.68
CA GLU A 17 9.01 21.17 -11.63
C GLU A 17 9.21 21.65 -13.07
N SER A 18 8.32 22.56 -13.52
CA SER A 18 8.41 23.37 -14.75
C SER A 18 7.52 22.99 -15.94
N ASN A 19 6.18 23.07 -15.82
CA ASN A 19 5.35 23.47 -16.96
C ASN A 19 4.13 24.30 -16.53
N PRO A 20 4.07 25.62 -16.84
CA PRO A 20 2.98 26.50 -16.42
C PRO A 20 1.65 26.31 -17.18
N ASN A 21 1.57 25.38 -18.14
CA ASN A 21 0.38 25.17 -18.98
C ASN A 21 -0.43 23.90 -18.66
N ILE A 22 -0.19 23.21 -17.53
CA ILE A 22 -1.05 22.09 -17.14
C ILE A 22 -2.35 22.66 -16.54
N PRO A 23 -3.53 22.37 -17.10
CA PRO A 23 -4.80 22.73 -16.48
C PRO A 23 -4.84 22.23 -15.03
N LYS A 24 -5.19 23.10 -14.08
CA LYS A 24 -5.22 22.79 -12.63
C LYS A 24 -6.08 21.55 -12.29
N GLU A 25 -7.01 21.17 -13.17
CA GLU A 25 -7.86 20.00 -13.05
C GLU A 25 -7.11 18.66 -13.21
N LEU A 26 -5.98 18.64 -13.93
CA LEU A 26 -5.11 17.45 -14.08
C LEU A 26 -4.16 17.25 -12.88
N LEU A 27 -3.96 18.26 -12.05
CA LEU A 27 -3.24 18.13 -10.77
C LEU A 27 -4.14 17.54 -9.66
N ALA A 28 -5.46 17.66 -9.81
CA ALA A 28 -6.45 17.10 -8.90
C ALA A 28 -6.60 15.57 -9.04
N SER A 29 -6.07 14.96 -10.09
CA SER A 29 -6.03 13.51 -10.28
C SER A 29 -4.71 12.90 -9.81
N ARG A 30 -4.28 13.21 -8.59
CA ARG A 30 -3.44 12.26 -7.85
C ARG A 30 -4.35 11.09 -7.51
N SER A 31 -4.37 10.04 -8.33
CA SER A 31 -4.93 8.76 -7.89
C SER A 31 -4.16 8.34 -6.65
N ILE A 32 -4.75 8.54 -5.47
CA ILE A 32 -4.18 8.08 -4.20
C ILE A 32 -4.35 6.56 -4.21
N SER A 33 -3.38 5.88 -4.80
CA SER A 33 -3.30 4.42 -4.75
C SER A 33 -2.84 4.02 -3.35
N CYS A 34 -3.50 3.01 -2.79
CA CYS A 34 -3.14 2.42 -1.51
C CYS A 34 -2.56 1.04 -1.76
N TYR A 35 -1.28 0.86 -1.43
CA TYR A 35 -0.53 -0.37 -1.65
C TYR A 35 -0.51 -1.23 -0.38
N CYS A 36 -0.86 -2.51 -0.52
CA CYS A 36 -0.65 -3.48 0.55
C CYS A 36 0.77 -4.04 0.50
N GLN A 37 1.51 -3.88 1.59
CA GLN A 37 2.88 -4.42 1.71
C GLN A 37 2.95 -5.95 1.84
N TYR A 38 1.86 -6.61 2.22
CA TYR A 38 1.84 -8.06 2.43
C TYR A 38 1.48 -8.83 1.17
N CYS A 39 0.42 -8.36 0.48
CA CYS A 39 -0.12 -9.03 -0.70
C CYS A 39 0.10 -8.23 -2.00
N GLU A 40 0.82 -7.11 -1.96
CA GLU A 40 1.21 -6.34 -3.15
C GLU A 40 0.01 -5.90 -4.04
N ILE A 41 -1.19 -5.87 -3.47
CA ILE A 41 -2.41 -5.41 -4.15
C ILE A 41 -2.49 -3.89 -4.05
N ILE A 42 -2.85 -3.26 -5.17
CA ILE A 42 -3.11 -1.82 -5.26
C ILE A 42 -4.60 -1.58 -5.24
N TYR A 43 -5.05 -0.76 -4.30
CA TYR A 43 -6.43 -0.30 -4.19
C TYR A 43 -6.53 1.15 -4.64
N LEU A 44 -7.55 1.47 -5.42
CA LEU A 44 -7.85 2.85 -5.83
C LEU A 44 -8.74 3.59 -4.80
N ASP A 45 -9.34 2.83 -3.88
CA ASP A 45 -10.21 3.35 -2.83
C ASP A 45 -9.56 3.12 -1.46
N ARG A 46 -9.39 4.21 -0.70
CA ARG A 46 -8.78 4.17 0.63
C ARG A 46 -9.60 3.38 1.65
N THR A 47 -10.93 3.42 1.56
CA THR A 47 -11.84 2.68 2.45
C THR A 47 -11.68 1.18 2.24
N ILE A 48 -11.64 0.74 0.98
CA ILE A 48 -11.43 -0.68 0.64
C ILE A 48 -10.05 -1.14 1.14
N TYR A 49 -9.02 -0.33 0.96
CA TYR A 49 -7.69 -0.64 1.50
C TYR A 49 -7.69 -0.81 3.03
N GLN A 50 -8.33 0.08 3.77
CA GLN A 50 -8.39 -0.03 5.24
C GLN A 50 -9.16 -1.28 5.68
N LEU A 51 -10.27 -1.60 5.01
CA LEU A 51 -11.02 -2.84 5.25
C LEU A 51 -10.14 -4.06 5.00
N HIS A 52 -9.42 -4.08 3.88
CA HIS A 52 -8.50 -5.15 3.53
C HIS A 52 -7.38 -5.32 4.57
N MET A 53 -6.78 -4.23 5.05
CA MET A 53 -5.77 -4.27 6.12
C MET A 53 -6.31 -4.89 7.41
N GLY A 54 -7.59 -4.68 7.72
CA GLY A 54 -8.25 -5.31 8.87
C GLY A 54 -8.39 -6.83 8.79
N LEU A 55 -8.25 -7.42 7.60
CA LEU A 55 -8.33 -8.87 7.38
C LEU A 55 -6.99 -9.57 7.59
N HIS A 56 -5.87 -8.87 7.55
CA HIS A 56 -4.58 -9.45 7.91
C HIS A 56 -4.48 -9.62 9.43
N ASN A 57 -4.02 -10.79 9.88
CA ASN A 57 -3.64 -10.97 11.28
C ASN A 57 -2.25 -10.38 11.55
N VAL A 58 -2.09 -9.75 12.71
CA VAL A 58 -0.84 -9.08 13.13
C VAL A 58 0.34 -10.06 13.24
N ASN A 59 0.08 -11.33 13.59
CA ASN A 59 1.12 -12.35 13.75
C ASN A 59 1.37 -13.14 12.47
N ASN A 60 0.40 -13.17 11.56
CA ASN A 60 0.51 -13.88 10.28
C ASN A 60 -0.35 -13.18 9.21
N PRO A 61 0.25 -12.52 8.21
CA PRO A 61 -0.52 -11.84 7.17
C PRO A 61 -1.38 -12.79 6.34
N TRP A 62 -1.11 -14.10 6.33
CA TRP A 62 -1.92 -15.07 5.60
C TRP A 62 -3.02 -15.71 6.45
N GLN A 63 -3.14 -15.32 7.71
CA GLN A 63 -4.27 -15.70 8.55
C GLN A 63 -5.34 -14.60 8.52
N CYS A 64 -6.54 -14.95 8.09
CA CYS A 64 -7.67 -14.04 8.12
C CYS A 64 -8.04 -13.69 9.55
N ASN A 65 -8.02 -12.40 9.89
CA ASN A 65 -8.36 -11.89 11.20
C ASN A 65 -9.86 -12.02 11.52
N ALA A 66 -10.72 -12.12 10.51
CA ALA A 66 -12.17 -12.26 10.68
C ALA A 66 -12.61 -13.70 11.01
N CYS A 67 -12.00 -14.70 10.37
CA CYS A 67 -12.44 -16.10 10.49
C CYS A 67 -11.37 -17.07 11.01
N GLY A 68 -10.12 -16.61 11.14
CA GLY A 68 -8.99 -17.42 11.61
C GLY A 68 -8.40 -18.37 10.57
N LYS A 69 -8.95 -18.45 9.34
CA LYS A 69 -8.41 -19.31 8.27
C LYS A 69 -6.99 -18.88 7.92
N VAL A 70 -6.08 -19.85 7.98
CA VAL A 70 -4.72 -19.70 7.47
C VAL A 70 -4.70 -20.12 6.00
N CYS A 71 -4.25 -19.21 5.14
CA CYS A 71 -3.98 -19.43 3.72
C CYS A 71 -2.49 -19.74 3.53
N GLU A 72 -2.15 -20.54 2.53
CA GLU A 72 -0.75 -20.91 2.28
C GLU A 72 0.03 -19.82 1.55
N ASN A 73 -0.67 -18.97 0.80
CA ASN A 73 -0.06 -17.93 -0.01
C ASN A 73 -1.02 -16.77 -0.31
N ARG A 74 -0.47 -15.77 -1.00
CA ARG A 74 -1.16 -14.56 -1.44
C ARG A 74 -2.38 -14.81 -2.30
N LEU A 75 -2.32 -15.74 -3.25
CA LEU A 75 -3.44 -16.02 -4.16
C LEU A 75 -4.61 -16.62 -3.40
N GLU A 76 -4.34 -17.57 -2.49
CA GLU A 76 -5.37 -18.14 -1.62
C GLU A 76 -6.00 -17.11 -0.70
N PHE A 77 -5.17 -16.26 -0.07
CA PHE A 77 -5.68 -15.20 0.78
C PHE A 77 -6.53 -14.19 0.00
N SER A 78 -6.08 -13.82 -1.21
CA SER A 78 -6.81 -12.89 -2.08
C SER A 78 -8.16 -13.45 -2.51
N SER A 79 -8.21 -14.73 -2.90
CA SER A 79 -9.46 -15.42 -3.22
C SER A 79 -10.38 -15.49 -2.00
N HIS A 80 -9.83 -15.81 -0.83
CA HIS A 80 -10.58 -15.85 0.42
C HIS A 80 -11.26 -14.51 0.74
N VAL A 81 -10.52 -13.39 0.72
CA VAL A 81 -11.09 -12.07 1.08
C VAL A 81 -12.07 -11.51 0.03
N LEU A 82 -12.07 -12.03 -1.20
CA LEU A 82 -13.03 -11.64 -2.24
C LEU A 82 -14.36 -12.40 -2.15
N HIS A 83 -14.35 -13.62 -1.59
CA HIS A 83 -15.50 -14.52 -1.56
C HIS A 83 -16.10 -14.75 -0.17
N TYR A 84 -15.42 -14.30 0.88
CA TYR A 84 -15.85 -14.38 2.27
C TYR A 84 -16.61 -13.11 2.69
#